data_AF-A0A3B9GRG5-F1
#
_entry.id   AF-A0A3B9GRG5-F1
#
_cell.length_a   1.000
_cell.length_b   1.000
_cell.length_c   1.000
_cell.angle_alpha   90.00
_cell.angle_beta   90.00
_cell.angle_gamma   90.00
#
_symmetry.space_group_name_H-M   'P 1'
#
loop_
_entity.id
_entity.type
_entity.pdbx_description
1 polymer ?
#
loop_
_entity_poly.entity_id
_entity_poly.type
_entity_poly.pdbx_seq_one_letter_code
_entity_poly.pdbx_strand_id
1 'polypeptide(L)'
;MKLLFLIISMLLVTAVCAQNTAKDDILANYKLSGSNICTYIEPTNVTYTNAPKGYKPIYLSMYARHGSRHLSVQRDYDEPLALLRNAYSKACISTLGKRTMSVIDSLE
;
A
#
# COMPACT_ATOMS: atom_id res chain seq x y z
N MET A 1 22.24 -41.75 -8.33
CA MET A 1 21.39 -40.80 -9.10
C MET A 1 19.94 -40.73 -8.63
N LYS A 2 19.24 -41.86 -8.40
CA LYS A 2 17.83 -41.86 -7.94
C LYS A 2 17.60 -41.14 -6.60
N LEU A 3 18.48 -41.34 -5.61
CA LEU A 3 18.39 -40.66 -4.32
C LEU A 3 18.58 -39.14 -4.41
N LEU A 4 19.52 -38.70 -5.26
CA LEU A 4 19.76 -37.27 -5.51
C LEU A 4 18.53 -36.62 -6.17
N PHE A 5 17.91 -37.28 -7.15
CA PHE A 5 16.67 -36.83 -7.77
C PHE A 5 15.52 -36.74 -6.76
N LEU A 6 15.40 -37.69 -5.83
CA LEU A 6 14.38 -37.67 -4.78
C LEU A 6 14.59 -36.47 -3.83
N ILE A 7 15.82 -36.23 -3.41
CA ILE A 7 16.17 -35.11 -2.52
C ILE A 7 15.88 -33.77 -3.21
N ILE A 8 16.28 -33.62 -4.48
CA ILE A 8 16.00 -32.40 -5.26
C ILE A 8 14.49 -32.20 -5.43
N SER A 9 13.74 -33.27 -5.74
CA SER A 9 12.28 -33.20 -5.86
C SER A 9 11.63 -32.76 -4.53
N MET A 10 12.07 -33.33 -3.41
CA MET A 10 11.56 -32.99 -2.08
C MET A 10 11.87 -31.53 -1.71
N LEU A 11 13.08 -31.06 -2.01
CA LEU A 11 13.47 -29.65 -1.83
C LEU A 11 12.63 -28.70 -2.69
N LEU A 12 12.30 -29.09 -3.92
CA LEU A 12 11.44 -28.30 -4.80
C LEU A 12 10.02 -28.18 -4.24
N VAL A 13 9.45 -29.28 -3.72
CA VAL A 13 8.12 -29.28 -3.11
C VAL A 13 8.09 -28.38 -1.88
N THR A 14 9.08 -28.48 -0.99
CA THR A 14 9.14 -27.61 0.21
C THR A 14 9.34 -26.14 -0.16
N ALA A 15 10.11 -25.84 -1.22
CA ALA A 15 10.31 -24.48 -1.70
C ALA A 15 9.04 -23.86 -2.30
N VAL A 16 8.15 -24.66 -2.89
CA VAL A 16 6.84 -24.19 -3.37
C VAL A 16 5.87 -24.00 -2.20
N CYS A 17 5.83 -24.93 -1.25
CA CYS A 17 4.91 -24.85 -0.09
C CYS A 17 5.29 -23.77 0.93
N ALA A 18 6.54 -23.31 0.96
CA ALA A 18 7.02 -22.28 1.89
C ALA A 18 6.84 -20.84 1.37
N GLN A 19 6.31 -20.65 0.16
CA GLN A 19 6.07 -19.32 -0.40
C GLN A 19 4.82 -18.71 0.22
N ASN A 20 4.96 -17.53 0.82
CA ASN A 20 3.82 -16.69 1.12
C ASN A 20 3.15 -16.26 -0.18
N THR A 21 1.83 -16.21 -0.19
CA THR A 21 1.10 -15.64 -1.32
C THR A 21 1.02 -14.13 -1.18
N ALA A 22 0.84 -13.42 -2.30
CA ALA A 22 0.56 -11.97 -2.27
C ALA A 22 -0.68 -11.64 -1.40
N LYS A 23 -1.63 -12.57 -1.29
CA LYS A 23 -2.80 -12.42 -0.42
C LYS A 23 -2.39 -12.45 1.05
N ASP A 24 -1.51 -13.34 1.46
CA ASP A 24 -1.03 -13.42 2.84
C ASP A 24 -0.29 -12.13 3.23
N ASP A 25 0.53 -11.61 2.33
CA ASP A 25 1.25 -10.36 2.54
C ASP A 25 0.29 -9.16 2.64
N ILE A 26 -0.74 -9.08 1.78
CA ILE A 26 -1.76 -8.04 1.86
C ILE A 26 -2.60 -8.16 3.14
N LEU A 27 -2.90 -9.37 3.61
CA LEU A 27 -3.62 -9.56 4.87
C LEU A 27 -2.79 -9.13 6.07
N ALA A 28 -1.48 -9.41 6.06
CA ALA A 28 -0.55 -8.95 7.08
C ALA A 28 -0.34 -7.42 7.03
N ASN A 29 -0.35 -6.82 5.84
CA ASN A 29 -0.24 -5.39 5.63
C ASN A 29 -1.10 -4.93 4.45
N TYR A 30 -2.31 -4.48 4.76
CA TYR A 30 -3.29 -4.04 3.74
C TYR A 30 -2.78 -2.90 2.86
N LYS A 31 -1.77 -2.14 3.29
CA LYS A 31 -1.19 -1.04 2.49
C LYS A 31 -0.55 -1.55 1.19
N LEU A 32 -0.16 -2.82 1.13
CA LEU A 32 0.41 -3.43 -0.08
C LEU A 32 -0.58 -3.51 -1.24
N SER A 33 -1.90 -3.43 -0.99
CA SER A 33 -2.91 -3.33 -2.06
C SER A 33 -3.08 -1.90 -2.60
N GLY A 34 -2.50 -0.90 -1.93
CA GLY A 34 -2.75 0.51 -2.20
C GLY A 34 -2.08 1.07 -3.45
N SER A 35 -1.12 0.37 -4.08
CA SER A 35 -0.46 0.81 -5.32
C SER A 35 -0.17 2.34 -5.34
N ASN A 36 -0.58 3.03 -6.40
CA ASN A 36 -0.42 4.46 -6.60
C ASN A 36 -1.24 5.37 -5.67
N ILE A 37 -2.17 4.82 -4.89
CA ILE A 37 -2.99 5.55 -3.90
C ILE A 37 -2.48 5.35 -2.46
N CYS A 38 -1.47 4.51 -2.25
CA CYS A 38 -0.80 4.40 -0.95
C CYS A 38 -0.13 5.74 -0.59
N THR A 39 -0.33 6.20 0.64
CA THR A 39 0.29 7.43 1.12
C THR A 39 1.80 7.25 1.23
N TYR A 40 2.54 8.29 0.83
CA TYR A 40 3.97 8.34 1.08
C TYR A 40 4.21 8.33 2.59
N ILE A 41 5.05 7.42 3.05
CA ILE A 41 5.50 7.35 4.44
C ILE A 41 6.85 8.06 4.48
N GLU A 42 6.91 9.15 5.25
CA GLU A 42 8.17 9.86 5.44
C GLU A 42 9.21 8.91 6.04
N PRO A 43 10.38 8.76 5.39
CA PRO A 43 11.42 7.87 5.88
C PRO A 43 11.95 8.42 7.21
N THR A 44 11.97 7.56 8.22
CA THR A 44 12.58 7.86 9.51
C THR A 44 14.07 7.49 9.48
N ASN A 45 14.91 8.24 10.18
CA ASN A 45 16.36 7.99 10.27
C ASN A 45 17.12 8.12 8.94
N VAL A 46 16.80 9.15 8.14
CA VAL A 46 17.53 9.42 6.90
C VAL A 46 18.90 10.02 7.19
N THR A 47 19.95 9.34 6.76
CA THR A 47 21.29 9.93 6.63
C THR A 47 21.42 10.57 5.26
N TYR A 48 21.41 11.89 5.20
CA TYR A 48 21.59 12.62 3.95
C TYR A 48 23.03 12.51 3.43
N THR A 49 23.18 12.46 2.12
CA THR A 49 24.50 12.52 1.48
C THR A 49 25.08 13.92 1.63
N ASN A 50 26.31 14.01 2.14
CA ASN A 50 27.03 15.27 2.24
C ASN A 50 27.37 15.81 0.84
N ALA A 51 27.48 17.14 0.75
CA ALA A 51 28.05 17.76 -0.45
C ALA A 51 29.49 17.23 -0.70
N PRO A 52 29.90 17.07 -1.97
CA PRO A 52 31.27 16.69 -2.29
C PRO A 52 32.30 17.65 -1.67
N LYS A 53 33.44 17.12 -1.23
CA LYS A 53 34.50 17.89 -0.57
C LYS A 53 34.94 19.07 -1.45
N GLY A 54 34.91 20.28 -0.88
CA GLY A 54 35.32 21.50 -1.57
C GLY A 54 34.25 22.15 -2.44
N TYR A 55 33.05 21.56 -2.54
CA TYR A 55 31.94 22.11 -3.31
C TYR A 55 30.81 22.60 -2.39
N LYS A 56 30.20 23.71 -2.76
CA LYS A 56 28.96 24.21 -2.15
C LYS A 56 27.80 23.96 -3.09
N PRO A 57 26.69 23.35 -2.66
CA PRO A 57 25.48 23.27 -3.47
C PRO A 57 24.97 24.69 -3.76
N ILE A 58 24.78 25.02 -5.03
CA ILE A 58 24.23 26.31 -5.48
C ILE A 58 22.84 26.18 -6.09
N TYR A 59 22.43 24.96 -6.43
CA TYR A 59 21.13 24.65 -7.03
C TYR A 59 20.71 23.24 -6.63
N LEU A 60 19.42 23.09 -6.34
CA LEU A 60 18.77 21.80 -6.08
C LEU A 60 17.59 21.67 -7.03
N SER A 61 17.60 20.62 -7.86
CA SER A 61 16.46 20.23 -8.69
C SER A 61 15.71 19.10 -7.99
N MET A 62 14.41 19.26 -7.80
CA MET A 62 13.55 18.24 -7.20
C MET A 62 12.49 17.78 -8.19
N TYR A 63 12.38 16.47 -8.37
CA TYR A 63 11.27 15.84 -9.08
C TYR A 63 10.44 15.06 -8.06
N ALA A 64 9.20 15.49 -7.85
CA ALA A 64 8.28 14.87 -6.90
C ALA A 64 6.92 14.63 -7.57
N ARG A 65 6.24 13.55 -7.17
CA ARG A 65 4.85 13.30 -7.56
C ARG A 65 3.92 14.23 -6.77
N HIS A 66 2.73 14.48 -7.32
CA HIS A 66 1.66 15.17 -6.57
C HIS A 66 1.33 14.43 -5.27
N GLY A 67 0.81 15.16 -4.27
CA GLY A 67 0.32 14.60 -3.02
C GLY A 67 -0.99 13.80 -3.16
N SER A 68 -1.51 13.33 -2.03
CA SER A 68 -2.83 12.68 -1.97
C SER A 68 -3.93 13.60 -2.47
N ARG A 69 -4.89 13.02 -3.19
CA ARG A 69 -6.03 13.72 -3.79
C ARG A 69 -7.24 12.81 -3.86
N HIS A 70 -8.42 13.39 -3.99
CA HIS A 70 -9.63 12.64 -4.29
C HIS A 70 -9.52 11.96 -5.68
N LEU A 71 -10.26 10.86 -5.84
CA LEU A 71 -10.40 10.17 -7.11
C LEU A 71 -11.11 11.10 -8.09
N SER A 72 -10.67 11.05 -9.34
CA SER A 72 -11.19 11.93 -10.39
C SER A 72 -12.53 11.48 -10.93
N VAL A 73 -12.93 10.22 -10.67
CA VAL A 73 -14.18 9.65 -11.17
C VAL A 73 -15.06 9.31 -9.97
N GLN A 74 -16.23 9.95 -9.90
CA GLN A 74 -17.16 9.80 -8.78
C GLN A 74 -17.62 8.35 -8.58
N ARG A 75 -17.85 7.61 -9.68
CA ARG A 75 -18.26 6.19 -9.65
C ARG A 75 -17.27 5.28 -8.91
N ASP A 76 -15.99 5.66 -8.81
CA ASP A 76 -14.99 4.86 -8.12
C ASP A 76 -15.24 4.85 -6.59
N TYR A 77 -16.09 5.75 -6.11
CA TYR A 77 -16.56 5.77 -4.72
C TYR A 77 -17.80 4.91 -4.47
N ASP A 78 -18.52 4.44 -5.51
CA ASP A 78 -19.83 3.79 -5.35
C ASP A 78 -19.76 2.52 -4.49
N GLU A 79 -18.82 1.62 -4.79
CA GLU A 79 -18.65 0.36 -4.07
C GLU A 79 -18.18 0.58 -2.62
N PRO A 80 -17.11 1.36 -2.34
CA PRO A 80 -16.73 1.71 -0.97
C PRO A 80 -17.86 2.37 -0.18
N LEU A 81 -18.62 3.28 -0.81
CA LEU A 81 -19.71 4.00 -0.16
C LEU A 81 -20.89 3.08 0.17
N ALA A 82 -21.23 2.15 -0.73
CA ALA A 82 -22.24 1.12 -0.47
C ALA A 82 -21.85 0.23 0.73
N LEU A 83 -20.58 -0.16 0.82
CA LEU A 83 -20.06 -0.92 1.96
C LEU A 83 -20.16 -0.13 3.27
N LEU A 84 -19.76 1.14 3.26
CA LEU A 84 -19.87 2.02 4.43
C LEU A 84 -21.32 2.21 4.87
N ARG A 85 -22.24 2.47 3.93
CA ARG A 85 -23.68 2.61 4.22
C ARG A 85 -24.29 1.32 4.77
N ASN A 86 -23.88 0.15 4.27
CA ASN A 86 -24.30 -1.15 4.82
C ASN A 86 -23.80 -1.36 6.26
N ALA A 87 -22.54 -1.00 6.54
CA ALA A 87 -22.00 -1.06 7.89
C ALA A 87 -22.71 -0.08 8.84
N TYR A 88 -23.05 1.11 8.33
CA TYR A 88 -23.81 2.11 9.08
C TYR A 88 -25.20 1.60 9.46
N SER A 89 -25.95 1.01 8.51
CA SER A 89 -27.30 0.50 8.77
C SER A 89 -27.33 -0.67 9.75
N LYS A 90 -26.24 -1.45 9.83
CA LYS A 90 -26.06 -2.54 10.80
C LYS A 90 -25.45 -2.09 12.14
N ALA A 91 -25.26 -0.79 12.34
CA ALA A 91 -24.60 -0.21 13.51
C ALA A 91 -23.18 -0.76 13.80
N CYS A 92 -22.48 -1.27 12.77
CA CYS A 92 -21.12 -1.83 12.89
C CYS A 92 -20.03 -0.94 12.26
N ILE A 93 -20.38 0.27 11.81
CA ILE A 93 -19.44 1.23 11.27
C ILE A 93 -18.59 1.90 12.37
N SER A 94 -17.29 2.09 12.10
CA SER A 94 -16.36 2.79 12.99
C SER A 94 -16.51 4.31 12.90
N THR A 95 -15.96 5.05 13.88
CA THR A 95 -15.86 6.51 13.84
C THR A 95 -15.14 7.01 12.58
N LEU A 96 -14.04 6.35 12.21
CA LEU A 96 -13.33 6.65 10.97
C LEU A 96 -14.21 6.41 9.75
N GLY A 97 -14.93 5.28 9.71
CA GLY A 97 -15.87 4.97 8.62
C GLY A 97 -16.95 6.03 8.45
N LYS A 98 -17.56 6.51 9.55
CA LYS A 98 -18.56 7.60 9.51
C LYS A 98 -17.98 8.88 8.93
N ARG A 99 -16.78 9.27 9.37
CA ARG A 99 -16.07 10.44 8.85
C ARG A 99 -15.77 10.29 7.36
N THR A 100 -15.23 9.14 6.94
CA THR A 100 -14.92 8.85 5.54
C THR A 100 -16.17 8.91 4.67
N MET A 101 -17.29 8.32 5.12
CA MET A 101 -18.57 8.37 4.43
C MET A 101 -19.04 9.82 4.23
N SER A 102 -19.01 10.63 5.30
CA SER A 102 -19.37 12.06 5.22
C SER A 102 -18.46 12.86 4.28
N VAL A 103 -17.16 12.54 4.21
CA VAL A 103 -16.24 13.19 3.26
C VAL A 103 -16.63 12.82 1.83
N ILE A 104 -16.87 11.54 1.55
CA ILE A 104 -17.27 11.08 0.21
C ILE A 104 -18.60 11.72 -0.21
N ASP A 105 -19.60 11.75 0.68
CA ASP A 105 -20.90 12.38 0.41
C ASP A 105 -20.79 13.90 0.15
N SER A 106 -19.69 14.55 0.54
CA SER A 106 -19.43 15.96 0.27
C SER A 106 -18.65 16.24 -1.02
N LEU A 107 -18.23 15.19 -1.74
CA LEU A 107 -17.56 15.33 -3.03
C LEU A 107 -18.62 15.53 -4.12
N GLU A 108 -18.56 16.68 -4.80
CA GLU A 108 -19.41 17.02 -5.96
C GLU A 108 -19.13 16.11 -7.17
#